data_AF-A0A9D8KXK8-F1
#
_entry.id   AF-A0A9D8KXK8-F1
#
_cell.length_a   1.000
_cell.length_b   1.000
_cell.length_c   1.000
_cell.angle_alpha   90.00
_cell.angle_beta   90.00
_cell.angle_gamma   90.00
#
_symmetry.space_group_name_H-M   'P 1'
#
loop_
_entity.id
_entity.type
_entity.pdbx_description
1 polymer ?
#
loop_
_entity_poly.entity_id
_entity_poly.type
_entity_poly.pdbx_seq_one_letter_code
_entity_poly.pdbx_strand_id
1 'polypeptide(L)'
;MSAQSGRRRGVVTGAGSGIGKAVVRRLLREGGEVLAVDLRGEAIAEFAGPQCQVLAADVTDAEARKRIEDWADGADWLVNSAGIVDTPMQDAVREGVAPMRGISLGEWDTVRTKSVPLARAASPDECAGL
;
A
#
# COMPACT_ATOMS: atom_id res chain seq x y z
N MET A 1 -5.34 18.65 27.35
CA MET A 1 -5.38 18.35 25.91
C MET A 1 -6.71 17.69 25.63
N SER A 2 -7.68 18.44 25.10
CA SER A 2 -9.04 17.91 24.88
C SER A 2 -9.02 16.94 23.70
N ALA A 3 -9.45 15.70 23.93
CA ALA A 3 -9.69 14.74 22.87
C ALA A 3 -10.77 15.31 21.95
N GLN A 4 -10.40 15.61 20.70
CA GLN A 4 -11.36 16.00 19.70
C GLN A 4 -12.19 14.76 19.37
N SER A 5 -13.49 14.76 19.68
CA SER A 5 -14.38 13.58 19.57
C SER A 5 -14.79 13.27 18.13
N GLY A 6 -13.89 13.51 17.18
CA GLY A 6 -14.08 13.24 15.76
C GLY A 6 -13.62 11.83 15.40
N ARG A 7 -14.20 11.30 14.31
CA ARG A 7 -13.76 10.06 13.68
C ARG A 7 -12.33 10.24 13.18
N ARG A 8 -11.38 9.37 13.59
CA ARG A 8 -10.01 9.46 13.08
C ARG A 8 -9.95 9.10 11.60
N ARG A 9 -9.21 9.86 10.80
CA ARG A 9 -9.14 9.68 9.34
C ARG A 9 -7.71 9.59 8.84
N GLY A 10 -7.53 8.99 7.67
CA GLY A 10 -6.22 8.95 7.03
C GLY A 10 -6.14 8.10 5.78
N VAL A 11 -4.91 7.96 5.27
CA VAL A 11 -4.63 7.35 3.98
C VAL A 11 -3.85 6.04 4.15
N VAL A 12 -4.18 5.03 3.36
CA VAL A 12 -3.39 3.80 3.23
C VAL A 12 -3.06 3.57 1.75
N THR A 13 -1.77 3.55 1.40
CA THR A 13 -1.30 3.16 0.05
C THR A 13 -0.99 1.67 -0.01
N GLY A 14 -1.10 1.04 -1.18
CA GLY A 14 -0.98 -0.42 -1.30
C GLY A 14 -2.14 -1.16 -0.61
N ALA A 15 -3.31 -0.53 -0.56
CA ALA A 15 -4.48 -0.98 0.18
C ALA A 15 -5.11 -2.28 -0.37
N GLY A 16 -4.78 -2.68 -1.60
CA GLY A 16 -5.38 -3.83 -2.28
C GLY A 16 -4.81 -5.18 -1.86
N SER A 17 -3.67 -5.23 -1.14
CA SER A 17 -3.03 -6.48 -0.76
C SER A 17 -2.24 -6.40 0.56
N GLY A 18 -1.80 -7.56 1.04
CA GLY A 18 -0.85 -7.69 2.15
C GLY A 18 -1.21 -6.86 3.39
N ILE A 19 -0.21 -6.13 3.90
CA ILE A 19 -0.32 -5.32 5.11
C ILE A 19 -1.28 -4.15 4.92
N GLY A 20 -1.18 -3.41 3.80
CA GLY A 20 -2.09 -2.30 3.50
C GLY A 20 -3.56 -2.71 3.58
N LYS A 21 -3.92 -3.84 2.96
CA LYS A 21 -5.27 -4.42 3.04
C LYS A 21 -5.71 -4.74 4.47
N ALA A 22 -4.81 -5.34 5.26
CA ALA A 22 -5.09 -5.67 6.65
C ALA A 22 -5.30 -4.42 7.51
N VAL A 23 -4.53 -3.36 7.24
CA VAL A 23 -4.61 -2.06 7.91
C VAL A 23 -5.93 -1.36 7.58
N VAL A 24 -6.35 -1.26 6.31
CA VAL A 24 -7.66 -0.69 5.93
C VAL A 24 -8.79 -1.40 6.70
N ARG A 25 -8.80 -2.74 6.67
CA ARG A 25 -9.80 -3.53 7.40
C ARG A 25 -9.80 -3.25 8.90
N ARG A 26 -8.62 -3.08 9.50
CA ARG A 26 -8.48 -2.79 10.93
C ARG A 26 -9.03 -1.41 11.26
N LEU A 27 -8.63 -0.38 10.51
CA LEU A 27 -9.02 1.01 10.74
C LEU A 27 -10.53 1.19 10.56
N LEU A 28 -11.14 0.57 9.56
CA LEU A 28 -12.60 0.60 9.38
C LEU A 28 -13.34 -0.06 10.55
N ARG A 29 -12.85 -1.20 11.06
CA ARG A 29 -13.43 -1.85 12.25
C ARG A 29 -13.33 -0.99 13.51
N GLU A 30 -12.30 -0.17 13.64
CA GLU A 30 -12.13 0.78 14.75
C GLU A 30 -12.94 2.06 14.56
N GLY A 31 -13.77 2.13 13.52
CA GLY A 31 -14.57 3.31 13.23
C GLY A 31 -13.76 4.45 12.62
N GLY A 32 -12.63 4.17 11.96
CA GLY A 32 -11.87 5.17 11.20
C GLY A 32 -12.54 5.53 9.86
N GLU A 33 -12.11 6.64 9.26
CA GLU A 33 -12.40 7.00 7.87
C GLU A 33 -11.13 6.84 7.03
N VAL A 34 -11.20 6.13 5.91
CA VAL A 34 -10.01 5.70 5.17
C VAL A 34 -10.07 6.16 3.73
N LEU A 35 -8.95 6.68 3.21
CA LEU A 35 -8.67 6.68 1.78
C LEU A 35 -7.81 5.46 1.46
N ALA A 36 -8.40 4.46 0.81
CA ALA A 36 -7.70 3.28 0.32
C ALA A 36 -7.15 3.59 -1.07
N VAL A 37 -5.82 3.64 -1.20
CA VAL A 37 -5.12 3.91 -2.44
C VAL A 37 -4.38 2.66 -2.90
N ASP A 38 -4.56 2.28 -4.16
CA ASP A 38 -3.80 1.19 -4.78
C ASP A 38 -3.67 1.44 -6.28
N LEU A 39 -2.63 0.87 -6.89
CA LEU A 39 -2.45 0.91 -8.34
C LEU A 39 -3.59 0.16 -9.06
N ARG A 40 -4.11 -0.91 -8.43
CA ARG A 40 -5.17 -1.77 -8.96
C ARG A 40 -6.52 -1.44 -8.32
N GLY A 41 -7.36 -0.72 -9.05
CA GLY A 41 -8.68 -0.31 -8.57
C GLY A 41 -9.59 -1.49 -8.18
N GLU A 42 -9.51 -2.59 -8.91
CA GLU A 42 -10.26 -3.81 -8.63
C GLU A 42 -9.89 -4.46 -7.29
N ALA A 43 -8.65 -4.27 -6.82
CA ALA A 43 -8.18 -4.86 -5.57
C ALA A 43 -8.72 -4.14 -4.32
N ILE A 44 -9.17 -2.88 -4.47
CA ILE A 44 -9.72 -2.05 -3.39
C ILE A 44 -11.22 -1.81 -3.51
N ALA A 45 -11.86 -2.25 -4.60
CA ALA A 45 -13.29 -2.06 -4.84
C ALA A 45 -14.17 -2.55 -3.68
N GLU A 46 -13.78 -3.61 -2.97
CA GLU A 46 -14.50 -4.15 -1.81
C GLU A 46 -14.63 -3.16 -0.64
N PHE A 47 -13.77 -2.14 -0.59
CA PHE A 47 -13.76 -1.19 0.51
C PHE A 47 -14.70 -0.01 0.30
N ALA A 48 -15.11 0.29 -0.94
CA ALA A 48 -15.90 1.47 -1.25
C ALA A 48 -17.18 1.56 -0.40
N GLY A 49 -17.33 2.65 0.36
CA GLY A 49 -18.48 2.84 1.23
C GLY A 49 -18.42 4.11 2.06
N PRO A 50 -19.38 4.33 2.98
CA PRO A 50 -19.51 5.59 3.72
C PRO A 50 -18.29 5.97 4.57
N GLN A 51 -17.44 5.00 4.90
CA GLN A 51 -16.29 5.17 5.78
C GLN A 51 -14.97 4.93 5.05
N CYS A 52 -15.02 4.58 3.76
CA CYS A 52 -13.84 4.34 2.96
C CYS A 52 -14.03 4.84 1.53
N GLN A 53 -13.25 5.83 1.15
CA GLN A 53 -13.11 6.23 -0.24
C GLN A 53 -12.00 5.39 -0.87
N VAL A 54 -12.16 5.05 -2.15
CA VAL A 54 -11.18 4.25 -2.90
C VAL A 54 -10.60 5.11 -4.01
N LEU A 55 -9.28 5.04 -4.21
CA LEU A 55 -8.57 5.77 -5.24
C LEU A 55 -7.62 4.83 -5.96
N ALA A 56 -7.98 4.46 -7.19
CA ALA A 56 -7.08 3.79 -8.11
C ALA A 56 -6.05 4.81 -8.62
N ALA A 57 -4.80 4.68 -8.18
CA ALA A 57 -3.76 5.65 -8.48
C ALA A 57 -2.34 5.06 -8.36
N ASP A 58 -1.48 5.53 -9.26
CA ASP A 58 -0.04 5.40 -9.13
C ASP A 58 0.49 6.53 -8.22
N VAL A 59 1.08 6.19 -7.07
CA VAL A 59 1.60 7.20 -6.11
C VAL A 59 2.87 7.90 -6.60
N THR A 60 3.48 7.45 -7.70
CA THR A 60 4.59 8.14 -8.38
C THR A 60 4.10 9.23 -9.32
N ASP A 61 2.81 9.24 -9.68
CA ASP A 61 2.18 10.32 -10.44
C ASP A 61 1.92 11.56 -9.57
N ALA A 62 2.27 12.74 -10.09
CA ALA A 62 2.18 13.99 -9.32
C ALA A 62 0.73 14.43 -9.09
N GLU A 63 -0.14 14.27 -10.08
CA GLU A 63 -1.56 14.63 -9.97
C GLU A 63 -2.30 13.67 -9.04
N ALA A 64 -1.95 12.38 -9.07
CA ALA A 64 -2.40 11.41 -8.09
C ALA A 64 -2.00 11.80 -6.66
N ARG A 65 -0.74 12.16 -6.43
CA ARG A 65 -0.30 12.64 -5.11
C ARG A 65 -1.06 13.87 -4.66
N LYS A 66 -1.28 14.84 -5.55
CA LYS A 66 -2.08 16.02 -5.24
C LYS A 66 -3.50 15.65 -4.79
N ARG A 67 -4.17 14.70 -5.48
CA ARG A 67 -5.51 14.23 -5.06
C ARG A 67 -5.49 13.54 -3.70
N ILE A 68 -4.43 12.80 -3.39
CA ILE A 68 -4.24 12.16 -2.09
C ILE A 68 -4.04 13.23 -1.01
N GLU A 69 -3.19 14.22 -1.26
CA GLU A 69 -2.92 15.35 -0.37
C GLU A 69 -4.17 16.19 -0.10
N ASP A 70 -4.91 16.55 -1.15
CA ASP A 70 -6.18 17.30 -1.04
C ASP A 70 -7.20 16.54 -0.17
N TRP A 71 -7.29 15.20 -0.30
CA TRP A 71 -8.14 14.39 0.56
C TRP A 71 -7.58 14.31 1.98
N ALA A 72 -6.26 14.17 2.13
CA ALA A 72 -5.56 13.95 3.39
C ALA A 72 -5.44 15.21 4.26
N ASP A 73 -5.97 16.36 3.83
CA ASP A 73 -6.02 17.55 4.67
C ASP A 73 -6.72 17.24 6.01
N GLY A 74 -6.02 17.49 7.11
CA GLY A 74 -6.46 17.13 8.47
C GLY A 74 -6.45 15.61 8.78
N ALA A 75 -5.69 14.79 8.05
CA ALA A 75 -5.52 13.38 8.38
C ALA A 75 -4.72 13.16 9.68
N ASP A 76 -5.13 12.18 10.47
CA ASP A 76 -4.45 11.76 11.69
C ASP A 76 -3.30 10.79 11.42
N TRP A 77 -3.36 10.07 10.28
CA TRP A 77 -2.37 9.05 9.93
C TRP A 77 -2.20 8.90 8.41
N LEU A 78 -0.97 8.53 8.03
CA LEU A 78 -0.57 8.14 6.69
C LEU A 78 0.17 6.81 6.78
N VAL A 79 -0.30 5.82 6.03
CA VAL A 79 0.31 4.49 5.95
C VAL A 79 0.89 4.30 4.55
N ASN A 80 2.20 4.51 4.44
CA ASN A 80 2.97 4.28 3.22
C ASN A 80 3.30 2.79 3.07
N SER A 81 2.35 2.01 2.54
CA SER A 81 2.51 0.55 2.39
C SER A 81 2.64 0.10 0.93
N ALA A 82 2.54 0.98 -0.07
CA ALA A 82 2.81 0.65 -1.46
C ALA A 82 4.33 0.43 -1.68
N GLY A 83 4.74 -0.82 -1.88
CA GLY A 83 6.13 -1.15 -2.16
C GLY A 83 6.48 -2.60 -1.83
N ILE A 84 7.69 -3.00 -2.19
CA ILE A 84 8.33 -4.25 -1.76
C ILE A 84 9.76 -3.92 -1.36
N VAL A 85 10.29 -4.67 -0.39
CA VAL A 85 11.67 -4.54 0.10
C VAL A 85 12.37 -5.87 -0.10
N ASP A 86 13.55 -5.84 -0.73
CA ASP A 86 14.37 -7.03 -0.89
C ASP A 86 15.25 -7.20 0.35
N THR A 87 14.90 -8.20 1.15
CA THR A 87 15.60 -8.58 2.38
C THR A 87 16.23 -9.96 2.19
N PRO A 88 17.21 -10.36 3.03
CA PRO A 88 17.77 -11.72 2.96
C PRO A 88 16.70 -12.83 3.11
N MET A 89 15.65 -12.57 3.89
CA MET A 89 14.51 -13.49 3.98
C MET A 89 13.77 -13.59 2.64
N GLN A 90 13.61 -12.48 1.95
CA GLN A 90 12.91 -12.42 0.68
C GLN A 90 13.67 -13.15 -0.44
N ASP A 91 15.00 -13.20 -0.37
CA ASP A 91 15.81 -13.99 -1.30
C ASP A 91 15.50 -15.48 -1.20
N ALA A 92 15.49 -16.03 0.03
CA ALA A 92 15.09 -17.42 0.25
C ALA A 92 13.65 -17.71 -0.21
N VAL A 93 12.72 -16.76 -0.03
CA VAL A 93 11.35 -16.88 -0.53
C VAL A 93 11.32 -16.89 -2.06
N ARG A 94 12.08 -16.03 -2.73
CA ARG A 94 12.14 -15.97 -4.21
C ARG A 94 12.71 -17.27 -4.78
N GLU A 95 13.82 -17.76 -4.22
CA GLU A 95 14.45 -19.02 -4.57
C GLU A 95 13.52 -20.22 -4.39
N GLY A 96 12.71 -20.24 -3.33
CA GLY A 96 11.74 -21.30 -3.09
C GLY A 96 10.49 -21.21 -3.99
N VAL A 97 9.94 -20.00 -4.19
CA VAL A 97 8.65 -19.81 -4.86
C VAL A 97 8.75 -19.85 -6.38
N ALA A 98 9.84 -19.36 -6.98
CA ALA A 98 9.98 -19.33 -8.44
C ALA A 98 9.86 -20.75 -9.08
N PRO A 99 10.56 -21.79 -8.58
CA PRO A 99 10.39 -23.16 -9.07
C PRO A 99 8.98 -23.71 -8.85
N MET A 100 8.35 -23.43 -7.70
CA MET A 100 6.96 -23.86 -7.41
C MET A 100 5.95 -23.26 -8.39
N ARG A 101 6.26 -22.09 -8.96
CA ARG A 101 5.45 -21.41 -9.96
C ARG A 101 5.84 -21.77 -11.40
N GLY A 102 6.84 -22.63 -11.59
CA GLY A 102 7.33 -23.03 -12.92
C GLY A 102 7.98 -21.89 -13.70
N ILE A 103 8.56 -20.90 -13.02
CA ILE A 103 9.20 -19.73 -13.63
C ILE A 103 10.62 -19.54 -13.10
N SER A 104 11.45 -18.81 -13.83
CA SER A 104 12.77 -18.38 -13.40
C SER A 104 12.72 -17.29 -12.32
N LEU A 105 13.85 -17.08 -11.62
CA LEU A 105 13.98 -15.99 -10.65
C LEU A 105 13.79 -14.61 -11.29
N GLY A 106 14.37 -14.38 -12.47
CA GLY A 106 14.22 -13.11 -13.18
C GLY A 106 12.77 -12.84 -13.63
N GLU A 107 12.04 -13.88 -14.05
CA GLU A 107 10.61 -13.77 -14.34
C GLU A 107 9.80 -13.47 -13.07
N TRP A 108 10.14 -14.12 -11.95
CA TRP A 108 9.49 -13.87 -10.68
C TRP A 108 9.68 -12.43 -10.20
N ASP A 109 10.87 -11.87 -10.36
CA ASP A 109 11.14 -10.47 -10.03
C ASP A 109 10.30 -9.52 -10.87
N THR A 110 10.23 -9.79 -12.17
CA THR A 110 9.38 -9.01 -13.09
C THR A 110 7.91 -9.06 -12.69
N VAL A 111 7.41 -10.22 -12.26
CA VAL A 111 6.03 -10.37 -11.77
C VAL A 111 5.81 -9.58 -10.49
N ARG A 112 6.76 -9.63 -9.55
CA ARG A 112 6.67 -8.90 -8.28
C ARG A 112 6.68 -7.39 -8.49
N THR A 113 7.60 -6.88 -9.28
CA THR A 113 7.79 -5.43 -9.44
C THR A 113 6.67 -4.76 -10.22
N LYS A 114 5.98 -5.49 -11.12
CA LYS A 114 4.75 -5.00 -11.78
C LYS A 114 3.63 -4.60 -10.80
N SER A 115 3.66 -5.12 -9.58
CA SER A 115 2.66 -4.79 -8.55
C SER A 115 2.99 -3.55 -7.74
N VAL A 116 4.17 -2.94 -7.96
CA VAL A 116 4.59 -1.73 -7.25
C VAL A 116 4.81 -0.58 -8.25
N PRO A 117 4.39 0.65 -7.91
CA PRO A 117 4.51 1.82 -8.77
C PRO A 117 5.90 2.09 -9.34
N LEU A 118 6.95 1.94 -8.53
CA LEU A 118 8.33 2.21 -8.94
C LEU A 118 8.97 1.12 -9.80
N ALA A 119 8.26 0.01 -10.07
CA ALA A 119 8.77 -1.13 -10.82
C ALA A 119 10.13 -1.69 -10.34
N ARG A 120 10.49 -1.43 -9.07
CA ARG A 120 11.68 -1.95 -8.39
C ARG A 120 11.39 -2.22 -6.92
N ALA A 121 12.20 -3.07 -6.31
CA ALA A 121 12.25 -3.18 -4.86
C ALA A 121 13.10 -2.06 -4.25
N ALA A 122 12.80 -1.72 -3.00
CA ALA A 122 13.68 -0.95 -2.14
C ALA A 122 14.66 -1.87 -1.38
N SER A 123 15.81 -1.33 -0.97
CA SER A 123 16.69 -1.99 0.00
C SER A 123 16.29 -1.68 1.44
N PRO A 124 16.74 -2.50 2.43
CA PRO A 124 16.53 -2.18 3.84
C PRO A 124 17.16 -0.85 4.25
N ASP A 125 18.32 -0.51 3.69
CA ASP A 125 19.03 0.74 3.96
C ASP A 125 18.26 1.96 3.42
N GLU A 126 17.70 1.86 2.20
CA GLU A 126 16.82 2.89 1.63
C GLU A 126 15.59 3.13 2.52
N CYS A 127 15.01 2.09 3.09
CA CYS A 127 13.88 2.20 4.01
C CYS A 127 14.27 2.78 5.38
N ALA A 128 15.47 2.45 5.87
CA ALA A 128 15.99 2.93 7.15
C ALA A 128 16.56 4.35 7.07
N GLY A 129 16.82 4.86 5.86
CA GLY A 129 17.52 6.13 5.65
C GLY A 129 18.99 6.07 6.05
N LEU A 130 19.62 4.90 5.89
CA LEU A 130 21.02 4.62 6.22
C LEU A 130 21.93 4.68 4.98
#